data_AF-A0A3D4MGI6-F1
#
_entry.id   AF-A0A3D4MGI6-F1
#
_cell.length_a   1.000
_cell.length_b   1.000
_cell.length_c   1.000
_cell.angle_alpha   90.00
_cell.angle_beta   90.00
_cell.angle_gamma   90.00
#
_symmetry.space_group_name_H-M   'P 1'
#
loop_
_entity.id
_entity.type
_entity.pdbx_description
1 polymer ?
#
loop_
_entity_poly.entity_id
_entity_poly.type
_entity_poly.pdbx_seq_one_letter_code
_entity_poly.pdbx_strand_id
1 'polypeptide(L)'
;MHRRHKKPYAVIFIAVLLLVVSGALWDMHKLENPDIEPKVALRYHFVDDAGDFSRLPRDTSPLFMKVGVMERHENGDYTLQNNDIEPITLPQREVNIVVSFTDLPDGMTSFGMAIEREITRWKRKNNKIVEIVLDWQTDKPDTARLLAAATALRQRLKLDYWVGITLHRAWFENDPAQLESLAGVRPDGIRSYVYSMPEAAKDGETLTQTLGALDAFGIPYLLRVQEPPSPKEAQQLIDSHEKLVGFVGQP
;
A
#
# COMPACT_ATOMS: atom_id res chain seq x y z
N MET A 1 39.14 -0.39 -54.93
CA MET A 1 38.98 -0.90 -53.55
C MET A 1 38.61 0.25 -52.62
N HIS A 2 37.32 0.47 -52.32
CA HIS A 2 36.90 1.37 -51.26
C HIS A 2 36.52 0.52 -50.03
N ARG A 3 37.45 0.39 -49.08
CA ARG A 3 37.12 -0.12 -47.75
C ARG A 3 36.19 0.91 -47.10
N ARG A 4 34.88 0.61 -47.07
CA ARG A 4 33.93 1.31 -46.21
C ARG A 4 34.40 1.11 -44.77
N HIS A 5 35.13 2.08 -44.23
CA HIS A 5 35.28 2.22 -42.78
C HIS A 5 33.86 2.40 -42.21
N LYS A 6 33.27 1.31 -41.69
CA LYS A 6 32.05 1.40 -40.89
C LYS A 6 32.36 2.37 -39.75
N LYS A 7 31.74 3.55 -39.78
CA LYS A 7 31.99 4.62 -38.81
C LYS A 7 31.72 4.03 -37.42
N PRO A 8 32.74 3.86 -36.55
CA PRO A 8 32.55 3.24 -35.24
C PRO A 8 31.52 4.00 -34.40
N TYR A 9 31.37 5.30 -34.66
CA TYR A 9 30.34 6.16 -34.10
C TYR A 9 28.90 5.67 -34.32
N ALA A 10 28.59 5.07 -35.47
CA ALA A 10 27.24 4.54 -35.72
C ALA A 10 26.97 3.29 -34.87
N VAL A 11 27.98 2.44 -34.67
CA VAL A 11 27.87 1.25 -33.82
C VAL A 11 27.78 1.64 -32.35
N ILE A 12 28.59 2.61 -31.92
CA ILE A 12 28.55 3.16 -30.55
C ILE A 12 27.20 3.83 -30.30
N PHE A 13 26.70 4.63 -31.25
CA PHE A 13 25.39 5.29 -31.14
C PHE A 13 24.25 4.27 -31.01
N ILE A 14 24.23 3.23 -31.84
CA ILE A 14 23.24 2.15 -31.76
C ILE A 14 23.35 1.41 -30.41
N ALA A 15 24.57 1.11 -29.96
CA ALA A 15 24.78 0.45 -28.67
C ALA A 15 24.30 1.30 -27.48
N VAL A 16 24.60 2.60 -27.47
CA VAL A 16 24.11 3.53 -26.45
C VAL A 16 22.59 3.65 -26.51
N LEU A 17 22.00 3.78 -27.70
CA LEU A 17 20.55 3.84 -27.87
C LEU A 17 19.87 2.56 -27.37
N LEU A 18 20.42 1.39 -27.70
CA LEU A 18 19.92 0.11 -27.21
C LEU A 18 20.03 -0.01 -25.68
N LEU A 19 21.13 0.47 -25.07
CA LEU A 19 21.29 0.49 -23.62
C LEU A 19 20.27 1.40 -22.94
N VAL A 20 20.04 2.60 -23.48
CA VAL A 20 19.05 3.55 -22.96
C VAL A 20 17.64 2.99 -23.10
N VAL A 21 17.28 2.43 -24.27
CA VAL A 21 15.96 1.82 -24.48
C VAL A 21 15.78 0.59 -23.59
N SER A 22 16.80 -0.27 -23.46
CA SER A 22 16.72 -1.45 -22.59
C SER A 22 16.61 -1.05 -21.11
N GLY A 23 17.33 -0.01 -20.68
CA GLY A 23 17.20 0.55 -19.33
C GLY A 23 15.81 1.12 -19.08
N ALA A 24 15.27 1.90 -20.01
CA ALA A 24 13.91 2.44 -19.91
C ALA A 24 12.84 1.33 -19.90
N LEU A 25 12.98 0.31 -20.74
CA LEU A 25 12.09 -0.86 -20.74
C LEU A 25 12.20 -1.66 -19.44
N TRP A 26 13.39 -1.78 -18.88
CA TRP A 26 13.61 -2.44 -17.60
C TRP A 26 12.99 -1.65 -16.44
N ASP A 27 13.14 -0.33 -16.44
CA ASP A 27 12.52 0.55 -15.44
C ASP A 27 10.99 0.52 -15.56
N MET A 28 10.44 0.55 -16.77
CA MET A 28 9.00 0.34 -17.01
C MET A 28 8.55 -1.05 -16.54
N HIS A 29 9.33 -2.09 -16.85
CA HIS A 29 9.01 -3.45 -16.42
C HIS A 29 9.00 -3.57 -14.89
N LYS A 30 9.93 -2.93 -14.18
CA LYS A 30 9.96 -2.86 -12.71
C LYS A 30 8.81 -2.06 -12.12
N LEU A 31 8.39 -0.99 -12.81
CA LEU A 31 7.19 -0.26 -12.43
C LEU A 31 5.95 -1.14 -12.61
N GLU A 32 5.84 -1.89 -13.69
CA GLU A 32 4.71 -2.81 -13.91
C GLU A 32 4.75 -4.02 -12.95
N ASN A 33 5.95 -4.56 -12.71
CA ASN A 33 6.21 -5.80 -11.97
C ASN A 33 7.16 -5.52 -10.79
N PRO A 34 6.66 -4.92 -9.71
CA PRO A 34 7.49 -4.66 -8.53
C PRO A 34 8.00 -5.89 -7.82
N ASP A 35 9.13 -5.69 -7.16
CA ASP A 35 9.60 -6.62 -6.14
C ASP A 35 8.58 -6.70 -4.99
N ILE A 36 8.45 -7.90 -4.43
CA ILE A 36 7.58 -8.16 -3.27
C ILE A 36 8.02 -7.28 -2.10
N GLU A 37 7.07 -6.78 -1.31
CA GLU A 37 7.40 -6.02 -0.11
C GLU A 37 8.40 -6.81 0.77
N PRO A 38 9.56 -6.22 1.10
CA PRO A 38 10.54 -6.92 1.91
C PRO A 38 9.96 -7.20 3.29
N LYS A 39 10.13 -8.42 3.78
CA LYS A 39 9.90 -8.75 5.19
C LYS A 39 10.81 -7.87 6.04
N VAL A 40 10.21 -7.03 6.88
CA VAL A 40 10.98 -6.10 7.71
C VAL A 40 10.45 -6.13 9.13
N ALA A 41 11.35 -6.36 10.09
CA ALA A 41 11.09 -6.10 11.51
C ALA A 41 11.09 -4.59 11.85
N LEU A 42 10.97 -3.72 10.84
CA LEU A 42 10.83 -2.29 11.03
C LEU A 42 9.48 -2.01 11.69
N ARG A 43 9.51 -1.15 12.71
CA ARG A 43 8.30 -0.71 13.40
C ARG A 43 7.62 0.34 12.52
N TYR A 44 6.48 0.01 11.92
CA TYR A 44 5.64 1.02 11.28
C TYR A 44 4.76 1.71 12.33
N HIS A 45 4.39 2.96 12.09
CA HIS A 45 3.44 3.70 12.94
C HIS A 45 2.12 3.92 12.22
N PHE A 46 0.99 3.63 12.87
CA PHE A 46 -0.33 3.99 12.37
C PHE A 46 -0.85 5.21 13.12
N VAL A 47 -1.28 6.23 12.41
CA VAL A 47 -1.85 7.46 12.99
C VAL A 47 -3.29 7.59 12.52
N ASP A 48 -4.24 7.43 13.44
CA ASP A 48 -5.68 7.56 13.15
C ASP A 48 -6.12 9.03 13.27
N ASP A 49 -5.61 9.73 14.28
CA ASP A 49 -6.04 11.07 14.65
C ASP A 49 -4.89 12.02 15.08
N ALA A 50 -5.25 13.25 15.43
CA ALA A 50 -4.31 14.27 15.89
C ALA A 50 -3.61 13.92 17.23
N GLY A 51 -4.24 13.10 18.07
CA GLY A 51 -3.66 12.62 19.32
C GLY A 51 -2.52 11.65 19.07
N ASP A 52 -2.73 10.66 18.20
CA ASP A 52 -1.68 9.75 17.72
C ASP A 52 -0.55 10.53 17.05
N PHE A 53 -0.92 11.51 16.23
CA PHE A 53 0.05 12.36 15.53
C PHE A 53 1.00 13.08 16.49
N SER A 54 0.46 13.60 17.61
CA SER A 54 1.26 14.30 18.63
C SER A 54 2.23 13.39 19.39
N ARG A 55 1.97 12.08 19.41
CA ARG A 55 2.76 11.06 20.12
C ARG A 55 3.80 10.38 19.24
N LEU A 56 3.82 10.69 17.94
CA LEU A 56 4.78 10.12 17.01
C LEU A 56 6.22 10.25 17.53
N PRO A 57 7.00 9.14 17.53
CA PRO A 57 8.40 9.21 17.90
C PRO A 57 9.16 10.10 16.91
N ARG A 58 10.32 10.63 17.32
CA ARG A 58 11.19 11.40 16.42
C ARG A 58 12.22 10.48 15.76
N ASP A 59 11.74 9.53 14.97
CA ASP A 59 12.58 8.57 14.25
C ASP A 59 12.31 8.61 12.73
N THR A 60 12.91 7.69 11.99
CA THR A 60 12.78 7.57 10.53
C THR A 60 11.90 6.40 10.11
N SER A 61 11.16 5.82 11.05
CA SER A 61 10.26 4.69 10.81
C SER A 61 9.15 5.10 9.84
N PRO A 62 8.75 4.28 8.85
CA PRO A 62 7.66 4.64 7.97
C PRO A 62 6.33 4.73 8.73
N LEU A 63 5.42 5.57 8.25
CA LEU A 63 4.11 5.76 8.89
C LEU A 63 2.94 5.59 7.93
N PHE A 64 1.85 5.05 8.44
CA PHE A 64 0.53 5.01 7.85
C PHE A 64 -0.29 6.13 8.48
N MET A 65 -0.70 7.10 7.68
CA MET A 65 -1.45 8.27 8.10
C MET A 65 -2.86 8.20 7.56
N LYS A 66 -3.86 8.08 8.44
CA LYS A 66 -5.24 8.24 8.03
C LYS A 66 -5.55 9.70 7.83
N VAL A 67 -5.69 10.09 6.56
CA VAL A 67 -5.88 11.49 6.17
C VAL A 67 -7.35 11.89 6.15
N GLY A 68 -8.28 10.94 6.10
CA GLY A 68 -9.70 11.25 6.06
C GLY A 68 -10.58 10.12 5.56
N VAL A 69 -11.87 10.45 5.42
CA VAL A 69 -12.91 9.58 4.87
C VAL A 69 -13.36 10.15 3.52
N MET A 70 -13.36 9.31 2.49
CA MET A 70 -13.91 9.66 1.19
C MET A 70 -15.42 9.43 1.20
N GLU A 71 -16.16 10.49 0.90
CA GLU A 71 -17.62 10.46 0.81
C GLU A 71 -18.09 10.64 -0.63
N ARG A 72 -19.10 9.86 -1.02
CA ARG A 72 -19.80 10.01 -2.28
C ARG A 72 -20.96 11.00 -2.10
N HIS A 73 -20.93 12.10 -2.84
CA HIS A 73 -22.02 13.06 -2.89
C HIS A 73 -23.14 12.62 -3.85
N GLU A 74 -24.31 13.26 -3.73
CA GLU A 74 -25.50 12.96 -4.53
C GLU A 74 -25.26 13.07 -6.05
N ASN A 75 -24.35 13.93 -6.48
CA ASN A 75 -23.97 14.10 -7.88
C ASN A 75 -23.02 12.99 -8.40
N GLY A 76 -22.64 12.04 -7.54
CA GLY A 76 -21.70 10.96 -7.84
C GLY A 76 -20.22 11.31 -7.67
N ASP A 77 -19.89 12.55 -7.28
CA ASP A 77 -18.51 12.95 -7.01
C ASP A 77 -18.05 12.46 -5.64
N TYR A 78 -16.76 12.16 -5.56
CA TYR A 78 -16.09 11.81 -4.31
C TYR A 78 -15.33 13.02 -3.77
N THR A 79 -15.50 13.31 -2.48
CA THR A 79 -14.75 14.33 -1.75
C THR A 79 -14.09 13.69 -0.54
N LEU A 80 -12.82 14.03 -0.29
CA LEU A 80 -12.12 13.62 0.92
C LEU A 80 -12.46 14.60 2.05
N GLN A 81 -13.16 14.11 3.06
CA GLN A 81 -13.30 14.81 4.33
C GLN A 81 -12.04 14.54 5.15
N ASN A 82 -11.19 15.55 5.28
CA ASN A 82 -9.92 15.40 5.98
C ASN A 82 -10.13 15.23 7.48
N ASN A 83 -9.29 14.39 8.08
CA ASN A 83 -9.11 14.34 9.53
C ASN A 83 -8.45 15.64 10.02
N ASP A 84 -8.46 15.86 11.34
CA ASP A 84 -7.87 17.03 12.02
C ASP A 84 -6.32 17.09 11.94
N ILE A 85 -5.70 16.31 11.05
CA ILE A 85 -4.24 16.23 10.87
C ILE A 85 -3.83 17.16 9.73
N GLU A 86 -3.18 18.26 10.08
CA GLU A 86 -2.58 19.17 9.10
C GLU A 86 -1.18 18.68 8.67
N PRO A 87 -0.90 18.63 7.35
CA PRO A 87 0.41 18.20 6.87
C PRO A 87 1.53 19.15 7.33
N ILE A 88 2.55 18.57 7.97
CA ILE A 88 3.83 19.21 8.31
C ILE A 88 4.98 18.35 7.78
N THR A 89 6.19 18.89 7.74
CA THR A 89 7.39 18.09 7.43
C THR A 89 7.66 17.13 8.57
N LEU A 90 7.61 15.84 8.30
CA LEU A 90 7.84 14.81 9.29
C LEU A 90 9.32 14.36 9.32
N PRO A 91 9.85 14.01 10.51
CA PRO A 91 11.12 13.30 10.62
C PRO A 91 11.09 11.97 9.84
N GLN A 92 9.95 11.27 9.94
CA GLN A 92 9.61 10.13 9.10
C GLN A 92 9.47 10.59 7.67
N ARG A 93 10.35 10.09 6.80
CA ARG A 93 10.36 10.53 5.42
C ARG A 93 9.30 9.83 4.60
N GLU A 94 9.02 8.56 4.90
CA GLU A 94 8.07 7.73 4.15
C GLU A 94 6.69 7.76 4.81
N VAL A 95 5.73 8.33 4.08
CA VAL A 95 4.34 8.46 4.50
C VAL A 95 3.47 7.64 3.55
N ASN A 96 2.72 6.70 4.12
CA ASN A 96 1.68 5.93 3.45
C ASN A 96 0.34 6.58 3.81
N ILE A 97 -0.38 7.09 2.81
CA ILE A 97 -1.65 7.79 3.02
C ILE A 97 -2.77 6.75 3.08
N VAL A 98 -3.51 6.69 4.18
CA VAL A 98 -4.67 5.83 4.37
C VAL A 98 -5.93 6.64 4.16
N VAL A 99 -6.80 6.18 3.26
CA VAL A 99 -8.09 6.82 2.97
C VAL A 99 -9.19 5.81 3.22
N SER A 100 -10.10 6.14 4.15
CA SER A 100 -11.26 5.30 4.45
C SER A 100 -12.42 5.62 3.54
N PHE A 101 -13.26 4.65 3.19
CA PHE A 101 -14.48 4.86 2.40
C PHE A 101 -15.46 3.70 2.60
N THR A 102 -16.75 3.95 2.34
CA THR A 102 -17.81 2.93 2.44
C THR A 102 -18.22 2.39 1.08
N ASP A 103 -18.25 3.25 0.06
CA ASP A 103 -18.74 2.92 -1.28
C ASP A 103 -17.59 2.87 -2.28
N LEU A 104 -17.37 1.70 -2.89
CA LEU A 104 -16.40 1.57 -3.97
C LEU A 104 -16.77 2.50 -5.13
N PRO A 105 -15.81 3.27 -5.66
CA PRO A 105 -16.05 4.11 -6.83
C PRO A 105 -16.44 3.29 -8.05
N ASP A 106 -17.45 3.76 -8.78
CA ASP A 106 -17.82 3.24 -10.10
C ASP A 106 -16.79 3.66 -11.18
N GLY A 107 -15.97 4.68 -10.88
CA GLY A 107 -14.87 5.14 -11.73
C GLY A 107 -13.87 6.03 -10.97
N MET A 108 -12.64 6.14 -11.48
CA MET A 108 -11.51 6.77 -10.78
C MET A 108 -11.39 8.29 -10.93
N THR A 109 -12.27 8.95 -11.68
CA THR A 109 -12.10 10.36 -12.02
C THR A 109 -12.14 11.26 -10.78
N SER A 110 -13.27 11.36 -10.08
CA SER A 110 -13.43 12.21 -8.90
C SER A 110 -12.65 11.64 -7.70
N PHE A 111 -12.76 10.34 -7.45
CA PHE A 111 -12.04 9.64 -6.38
C PHE A 111 -10.50 9.82 -6.48
N GLY A 112 -9.93 9.56 -7.66
CA GLY A 112 -8.50 9.72 -7.90
C GLY A 112 -8.04 11.18 -7.82
N MET A 113 -8.85 12.15 -8.29
CA MET A 113 -8.53 13.58 -8.15
C MET A 113 -8.47 14.02 -6.68
N ALA A 114 -9.38 13.52 -5.83
CA ALA A 114 -9.35 13.83 -4.40
C ALA A 114 -8.06 13.32 -3.74
N ILE A 115 -7.64 12.09 -4.06
CA ILE A 115 -6.38 11.50 -3.59
C ILE A 115 -5.17 12.29 -4.09
N GLU A 116 -5.12 12.67 -5.37
CA GLU A 116 -4.00 13.46 -5.93
C GLU A 116 -3.83 14.82 -5.26
N ARG A 117 -4.94 15.48 -4.92
CA ARG A 117 -4.91 16.76 -4.18
C ARG A 117 -4.27 16.57 -2.82
N GLU A 118 -4.62 15.50 -2.11
CA GLU A 118 -4.06 15.22 -0.80
C GLU A 118 -2.58 14.84 -0.89
N ILE A 119 -2.18 13.97 -1.84
CA ILE A 119 -0.77 13.68 -2.11
C ILE A 119 0.02 14.98 -2.34
N THR A 120 -0.52 15.89 -3.16
CA THR A 120 0.13 17.18 -3.46
C THR A 120 0.27 18.04 -2.21
N ARG A 121 -0.75 18.07 -1.34
CA ARG A 121 -0.74 18.81 -0.08
C ARG A 121 0.38 18.31 0.85
N TRP A 122 0.54 17.00 0.99
CA TRP A 122 1.64 16.41 1.77
C TRP A 122 3.01 16.62 1.15
N LYS A 123 3.14 16.45 -0.18
CA LYS A 123 4.41 16.69 -0.89
C LYS A 123 4.90 18.13 -0.78
N ARG A 124 3.99 19.12 -0.76
CA ARG A 124 4.33 20.54 -0.52
C ARG A 124 4.98 20.78 0.84
N LYS A 125 4.84 19.85 1.78
CA LYS A 125 5.50 19.85 3.09
C LYS A 125 6.73 18.96 3.14
N ASN A 126 7.29 18.59 1.99
CA ASN A 126 8.51 17.79 1.85
C ASN A 126 8.41 16.36 2.43
N ASN A 127 7.19 15.80 2.48
CA ASN A 127 6.99 14.39 2.82
C ASN A 127 7.11 13.52 1.56
N LYS A 128 7.78 12.36 1.67
CA LYS A 128 7.85 11.37 0.58
C LYS A 128 6.66 10.42 0.71
N ILE A 129 5.64 10.64 -0.11
CA ILE A 129 4.51 9.72 -0.21
C ILE A 129 4.95 8.48 -1.01
N VAL A 130 4.76 7.29 -0.43
CA VAL A 130 5.21 6.01 -1.01
C VAL A 130 4.03 5.14 -1.42
N GLU A 131 3.00 5.07 -0.58
CA GLU A 131 1.85 4.19 -0.77
C GLU A 131 0.54 4.91 -0.44
N ILE A 132 -0.52 4.51 -1.15
CA ILE A 132 -1.91 4.88 -0.85
C ILE A 132 -2.65 3.63 -0.40
N VAL A 133 -3.10 3.58 0.85
CA VAL A 133 -3.87 2.47 1.41
C VAL A 133 -5.35 2.77 1.33
N LEU A 134 -6.08 1.89 0.67
CA LEU A 134 -7.53 1.91 0.58
C LEU A 134 -8.13 1.18 1.77
N ASP A 135 -8.79 1.93 2.65
CA ASP A 135 -9.45 1.39 3.84
C ASP A 135 -10.96 1.25 3.61
N TRP A 136 -11.40 0.07 3.14
CA TRP A 136 -12.78 -0.14 2.74
C TRP A 136 -13.63 -0.69 3.88
N GLN A 137 -14.56 0.13 4.36
CA GLN A 137 -15.41 -0.15 5.51
C GLN A 137 -16.75 -0.74 5.02
N THR A 138 -16.81 -2.07 4.89
CA THR A 138 -18.01 -2.79 4.41
C THR A 138 -18.26 -4.13 5.11
N ASP A 139 -19.54 -4.45 5.29
CA ASP A 139 -20.02 -5.77 5.72
C ASP A 139 -20.30 -6.73 4.54
N LYS A 140 -20.29 -6.21 3.31
CA LYS A 140 -20.57 -6.96 2.07
C LYS A 140 -19.37 -6.85 1.14
N PRO A 141 -18.34 -7.67 1.33
CA PRO A 141 -17.12 -7.57 0.54
C PRO A 141 -17.34 -7.99 -0.91
N ASP A 142 -16.71 -7.24 -1.81
CA ASP A 142 -16.46 -7.60 -3.21
C ASP A 142 -14.97 -7.34 -3.48
N THR A 143 -14.17 -8.33 -3.12
CA THR A 143 -12.70 -8.26 -3.21
C THR A 143 -12.22 -8.09 -4.66
N ALA A 144 -12.90 -8.69 -5.64
CA ALA A 144 -12.57 -8.53 -7.05
C ALA A 144 -12.75 -7.07 -7.51
N ARG A 145 -13.86 -6.42 -7.11
CA ARG A 145 -14.10 -5.02 -7.43
C ARG A 145 -13.14 -4.08 -6.69
N LEU A 146 -12.80 -4.39 -5.43
CA LEU A 146 -11.77 -3.64 -4.68
C LEU A 146 -10.42 -3.69 -5.40
N LEU A 147 -10.00 -4.88 -5.86
CA LEU A 147 -8.75 -5.06 -6.61
C LEU A 147 -8.74 -4.27 -7.93
N ALA A 148 -9.86 -4.29 -8.65
CA ALA A 148 -10.01 -3.50 -9.88
C ALA A 148 -9.91 -2.00 -9.60
N ALA A 149 -10.53 -1.53 -8.52
CA ALA A 149 -10.45 -0.14 -8.08
C ALA A 149 -9.02 0.27 -7.69
N ALA A 150 -8.32 -0.57 -6.93
CA ALA A 150 -6.91 -0.36 -6.55
C ALA A 150 -6.00 -0.26 -7.78
N THR A 151 -6.18 -1.17 -8.75
CA THR A 151 -5.42 -1.17 -10.02
C THR A 151 -5.70 0.10 -10.83
N ALA A 152 -6.97 0.48 -10.95
CA ALA A 152 -7.37 1.68 -11.67
C ALA A 152 -6.83 2.97 -11.00
N LEU A 153 -6.81 3.02 -9.66
CA LEU A 153 -6.19 4.12 -8.92
C LEU A 153 -4.70 4.21 -9.22
N ARG A 154 -3.99 3.08 -9.18
CA ARG A 154 -2.56 3.04 -9.47
C ARG A 154 -2.23 3.56 -10.87
N GLN A 155 -3.00 3.14 -11.88
CA GLN A 155 -2.89 3.64 -13.25
C GLN A 155 -3.17 5.15 -13.32
N ARG A 156 -4.21 5.63 -12.62
CA ARG A 156 -4.56 7.06 -12.55
C ARG A 156 -3.44 7.89 -11.95
N LEU A 157 -2.72 7.34 -10.98
CA LEU A 157 -1.54 7.94 -10.34
C LEU A 157 -0.24 7.65 -11.09
N LYS A 158 -0.31 7.21 -12.36
CA LYS A 158 0.83 6.99 -13.26
C LYS A 158 1.86 5.99 -12.75
N LEU A 159 1.44 5.05 -11.90
CA LEU A 159 2.31 4.05 -11.28
C LEU A 159 3.39 4.64 -10.34
N ASP A 160 3.30 5.92 -9.99
CA ASP A 160 4.28 6.62 -9.14
C ASP A 160 4.20 6.18 -7.66
N TYR A 161 3.10 5.52 -7.27
CA TYR A 161 2.84 5.11 -5.89
C TYR A 161 2.35 3.67 -5.83
N TRP A 162 2.65 3.02 -4.71
CA TRP A 162 2.05 1.75 -4.34
C TRP A 162 0.60 1.94 -3.92
N VAL A 163 -0.21 0.89 -4.09
CA VAL A 163 -1.54 0.82 -3.49
C VAL A 163 -1.57 -0.31 -2.49
N GLY A 164 -2.06 -0.04 -1.28
CA GLY A 164 -2.35 -1.06 -0.28
C GLY A 164 -3.85 -1.16 -0.07
N ILE A 165 -4.32 -2.24 0.56
CA ILE A 165 -5.72 -2.39 0.96
C ILE A 165 -5.81 -2.89 2.40
N THR A 166 -6.80 -2.42 3.15
CA THR A 166 -7.17 -3.07 4.41
C THR A 166 -8.04 -4.29 4.14
N LEU A 167 -7.85 -5.35 4.93
CA LEU A 167 -8.59 -6.60 4.80
C LEU A 167 -9.17 -7.03 6.15
N HIS A 168 -10.34 -7.66 6.10
CA HIS A 168 -10.99 -8.23 7.27
C HIS A 168 -11.00 -9.75 7.15
N ARG A 169 -10.61 -10.47 8.20
CA ARG A 169 -10.60 -11.94 8.19
C ARG A 169 -11.98 -12.52 7.91
N ALA A 170 -13.03 -11.89 8.44
CA ALA A 170 -14.41 -12.33 8.28
C ALA A 170 -14.85 -12.41 6.80
N TRP A 171 -14.27 -11.60 5.90
CA TRP A 171 -14.60 -11.65 4.48
C TRP A 171 -14.29 -13.02 3.85
N PHE A 172 -13.17 -13.64 4.25
CA PHE A 172 -12.70 -14.91 3.70
C PHE A 172 -13.29 -16.12 4.40
N GLU A 173 -13.57 -16.00 5.69
CA GLU A 173 -14.21 -17.09 6.44
C GLU A 173 -15.68 -17.26 6.07
N ASN A 174 -16.37 -16.16 5.77
CA ASN A 174 -17.78 -16.20 5.37
C ASN A 174 -17.97 -16.64 3.91
N ASP A 175 -17.03 -16.29 3.03
CA ASP A 175 -17.08 -16.64 1.62
C ASP A 175 -15.66 -16.91 1.06
N PRO A 176 -15.25 -18.19 0.93
CA PRO A 176 -13.95 -18.55 0.37
C PRO A 176 -13.70 -18.05 -1.06
N ALA A 177 -14.75 -17.73 -1.84
CA ALA A 177 -14.58 -17.16 -3.19
C ALA A 177 -13.90 -15.78 -3.15
N GLN A 178 -14.04 -15.04 -2.05
CA GLN A 178 -13.32 -13.78 -1.83
C GLN A 178 -11.80 -13.98 -1.79
N LEU A 179 -11.34 -15.16 -1.37
CA LEU A 179 -9.93 -15.48 -1.34
C LEU A 179 -9.39 -15.77 -2.74
N GLU A 180 -10.16 -16.47 -3.57
CA GLU A 180 -9.75 -16.84 -4.93
C GLU A 180 -9.45 -15.61 -5.80
N SER A 181 -10.21 -14.52 -5.61
CA SER A 181 -10.01 -13.26 -6.31
C SER A 181 -8.65 -12.61 -6.00
N LEU A 182 -8.11 -12.85 -4.80
CA LEU A 182 -6.83 -12.31 -4.30
C LEU A 182 -5.66 -13.27 -4.54
N ALA A 183 -5.88 -14.58 -4.38
CA ALA A 183 -4.82 -15.59 -4.43
C ALA A 183 -4.33 -15.87 -5.87
N GLY A 184 -5.17 -15.67 -6.88
CA GLY A 184 -4.85 -15.92 -8.29
C GLY A 184 -4.27 -14.72 -9.04
N VAL A 185 -4.41 -13.52 -8.49
CA VAL A 185 -3.99 -12.27 -9.10
C VAL A 185 -3.00 -11.66 -8.13
N ARG A 186 -1.69 -11.77 -8.36
CA ARG A 186 -0.78 -10.75 -7.82
C ARG A 186 -1.15 -9.49 -8.57
N PRO A 187 -2.06 -8.64 -8.06
CA PRO A 187 -2.61 -7.57 -8.88
C PRO A 187 -1.49 -6.60 -9.06
N ASP A 188 -1.15 -6.30 -10.31
CA ASP A 188 -0.08 -5.41 -10.70
C ASP A 188 -0.11 -4.13 -9.85
N GLY A 189 0.65 -4.13 -8.76
CA GLY A 189 0.83 -3.00 -7.86
C GLY A 189 -0.03 -2.84 -6.63
N ILE A 190 -0.68 -3.91 -6.16
CA ILE A 190 -1.03 -3.96 -4.72
C ILE A 190 0.19 -4.43 -3.95
N ARG A 191 0.67 -3.58 -3.03
CA ARG A 191 1.89 -3.81 -2.25
C ARG A 191 1.57 -4.36 -0.87
N SER A 192 0.67 -3.71 -0.14
CA SER A 192 0.38 -4.04 1.25
C SER A 192 -1.05 -4.53 1.43
N TYR A 193 -1.21 -5.62 2.17
CA TYR A 193 -2.49 -6.05 2.73
C TYR A 193 -2.44 -5.84 4.24
N VAL A 194 -3.26 -4.95 4.77
CA VAL A 194 -3.20 -4.55 6.18
C VAL A 194 -4.42 -5.11 6.91
N TYR A 195 -4.17 -5.93 7.93
CA TYR A 195 -5.23 -6.35 8.84
C TYR A 195 -5.10 -5.56 10.13
N SER A 196 -6.21 -5.03 10.65
CA SER A 196 -6.21 -4.59 12.04
C SER A 196 -6.49 -5.74 13.00
N MET A 197 -5.88 -5.73 14.18
CA MET A 197 -6.07 -6.81 15.15
C MET A 197 -7.56 -7.08 15.46
N PRO A 198 -8.44 -6.05 15.63
CA PRO A 198 -9.88 -6.29 15.81
C PRO A 198 -10.56 -6.98 14.62
N GLU A 199 -10.07 -6.76 13.39
CA GLU A 199 -10.62 -7.36 12.16
C GLU A 199 -9.94 -8.71 11.81
N ALA A 200 -8.84 -9.03 12.49
CA ALA A 200 -8.04 -10.23 12.29
C ALA A 200 -8.33 -11.34 13.31
N ALA A 201 -8.58 -10.97 14.55
CA ALA A 201 -8.70 -11.90 15.66
C ALA A 201 -10.15 -12.29 15.91
N LYS A 202 -10.38 -13.52 16.34
CA LYS A 202 -11.65 -13.92 16.98
C LYS A 202 -11.58 -13.70 18.48
N ASP A 203 -12.75 -13.60 19.10
CA ASP A 203 -12.88 -13.51 20.55
C ASP A 203 -12.11 -14.64 21.25
N GLY A 204 -11.14 -14.25 22.08
CA GLY A 204 -10.31 -15.18 22.85
C GLY A 204 -9.14 -15.81 22.10
N GLU A 205 -8.89 -15.47 20.84
CA GLU A 205 -7.70 -15.92 20.11
C GLU A 205 -6.43 -15.20 20.60
N THR A 206 -5.36 -15.98 20.71
CA THR A 206 -4.01 -15.44 20.92
C THR A 206 -3.45 -14.84 19.63
N LEU A 207 -2.40 -14.02 19.75
CA LEU A 207 -1.69 -13.46 18.59
C LEU A 207 -1.17 -14.57 17.67
N THR A 208 -0.53 -15.60 18.20
CA THR A 208 0.02 -16.72 17.40
C THR A 208 -1.08 -17.49 16.66
N GLN A 209 -2.24 -17.69 17.29
CA GLN A 209 -3.39 -18.32 16.62
C GLN A 209 -3.93 -17.44 15.49
N THR A 210 -4.03 -16.13 15.73
CA THR A 210 -4.44 -15.16 14.72
C THR A 210 -3.49 -15.18 13.52
N LEU A 211 -2.18 -15.13 13.77
CA LEU A 211 -1.16 -15.19 12.72
C LEU A 211 -1.22 -16.50 11.93
N GLY A 212 -1.38 -17.65 12.60
CA GLY A 212 -1.54 -18.95 11.94
C GLY A 212 -2.79 -19.02 11.05
N ALA A 213 -3.90 -18.40 11.48
CA ALA A 213 -5.12 -18.31 10.67
C ALA A 213 -4.95 -17.41 9.45
N LEU A 214 -4.30 -16.25 9.60
CA LEU A 214 -4.04 -15.34 8.48
C LEU A 214 -3.06 -15.95 7.46
N ASP A 215 -2.00 -16.62 7.92
CA ASP A 215 -1.05 -17.34 7.06
C ASP A 215 -1.76 -18.38 6.17
N ALA A 216 -2.81 -19.03 6.69
CA ALA A 216 -3.56 -20.05 5.96
C ALA A 216 -4.30 -19.51 4.73
N PHE A 217 -4.58 -18.20 4.68
CA PHE A 217 -5.10 -17.54 3.47
C PHE A 217 -4.05 -17.39 2.36
N GLY A 218 -2.76 -17.51 2.70
CA GLY A 218 -1.68 -17.47 1.70
C GLY A 218 -1.36 -16.07 1.14
N ILE A 219 -1.98 -15.01 1.66
CA ILE A 219 -1.76 -13.62 1.25
C ILE A 219 -0.73 -12.97 2.17
N PRO A 220 0.37 -12.38 1.67
CA PRO A 220 1.30 -11.60 2.49
C PRO A 220 0.63 -10.40 3.18
N TYR A 221 0.91 -10.15 4.45
CA TYR A 221 0.20 -9.11 5.21
C TYR A 221 1.04 -8.36 6.24
N LEU A 222 0.62 -7.12 6.52
CA LEU A 222 1.00 -6.33 7.68
C LEU A 222 -0.10 -6.42 8.74
N LEU A 223 0.27 -6.59 10.00
CA LEU A 223 -0.70 -6.62 11.11
C LEU A 223 -0.63 -5.35 11.95
N ARG A 224 -1.72 -4.58 11.96
CA ARG A 224 -1.88 -3.40 12.82
C ARG A 224 -2.28 -3.83 14.23
N VAL A 225 -1.44 -3.49 15.20
CA VAL A 225 -1.60 -3.80 16.62
C VAL A 225 -1.43 -2.54 17.45
N GLN A 226 -2.03 -2.49 18.64
CA GLN A 226 -1.89 -1.35 19.53
C GLN A 226 -0.44 -1.21 20.01
N GLU A 227 0.11 -2.29 20.57
CA GLU A 227 1.50 -2.38 21.01
C GLU A 227 2.24 -3.44 20.19
N PRO A 228 3.15 -3.03 19.28
CA PRO A 228 3.92 -3.99 18.50
C PRO A 228 4.91 -4.77 19.39
N PRO A 229 5.16 -6.06 19.10
CA PRO A 229 6.20 -6.83 19.78
C PRO A 229 7.57 -6.14 19.69
N SER A 230 8.48 -6.49 20.61
CA SER A 230 9.86 -5.99 20.50
C SER A 230 10.50 -6.42 19.17
N PRO A 231 11.50 -5.69 18.62
CA PRO A 231 12.08 -6.04 17.31
C PRO A 231 12.60 -7.49 17.22
N LYS A 232 13.10 -8.03 18.33
CA LYS A 232 13.57 -9.42 18.40
C LYS A 232 12.42 -10.42 18.31
N GLU A 233 11.33 -10.18 19.03
CA GLU A 233 10.13 -11.03 18.99
C GLU A 233 9.40 -10.89 17.64
N ALA A 234 9.29 -9.67 17.13
CA ALA A 234 8.72 -9.40 15.82
C ALA A 234 9.47 -10.17 14.72
N GLN A 235 10.82 -10.14 14.73
CA GLN A 235 11.61 -10.93 13.78
C GLN A 235 11.36 -12.43 13.94
N GLN A 236 11.31 -12.95 15.16
CA GLN A 236 11.00 -14.37 15.40
C GLN A 236 9.63 -14.77 14.84
N LEU A 237 8.61 -13.91 15.01
CA LEU A 237 7.28 -14.13 14.47
C LEU A 237 7.27 -14.07 12.93
N ILE A 238 7.99 -13.12 12.33
CA ILE A 238 8.13 -13.00 10.86
C ILE A 238 8.84 -14.22 10.26
N ASP A 239 9.81 -14.79 10.99
CA ASP A 239 10.54 -15.99 10.57
C ASP A 239 9.66 -17.25 10.71
N SER A 240 8.76 -17.29 11.69
CA SER A 240 7.85 -18.43 11.91
C SER A 240 6.56 -18.37 11.08
N HIS A 241 6.20 -17.20 10.56
CA HIS A 241 4.98 -16.96 9.78
C HIS A 241 5.32 -16.51 8.36
N GLU A 242 5.06 -17.37 7.38
CA GLU A 242 5.55 -17.16 6.02
C GLU A 242 4.96 -15.89 5.39
N LYS A 243 3.69 -15.58 5.67
CA LYS A 243 2.99 -14.47 5.03
C LYS A 243 3.04 -13.19 5.85
N LEU A 244 3.42 -13.24 7.12
CA LEU A 244 3.64 -12.04 7.92
C LEU A 244 4.84 -11.23 7.37
N VAL A 245 4.57 -10.00 6.94
CA VAL A 245 5.57 -9.04 6.43
C VAL A 245 6.11 -8.16 7.55
N GLY A 246 5.26 -7.79 8.51
CA GLY A 246 5.63 -6.88 9.60
C GLY A 246 4.44 -6.43 10.45
N PHE A 247 4.72 -5.58 11.43
CA PHE A 247 3.73 -5.02 12.36
C PHE A 247 3.61 -3.50 12.19
N VAL A 248 2.38 -3.01 12.30
CA VAL A 248 2.08 -1.57 12.35
C VAL A 248 1.57 -1.24 13.76
N GLY A 249 2.35 -0.48 14.53
CA GLY A 249 2.02 -0.10 15.90
C GLY A 249 1.28 1.22 15.98
N GLN A 250 0.47 1.43 17.02
CA GLN A 250 -0.03 2.75 17.37
C GLN A 250 1.06 3.52 18.17
N PRO A 251 1.26 4.83 17.92
CA PRO A 251 2.25 5.65 18.63
C PRO A 251 1.86 6.03 20.07
#